data_AF-A0A4Q5GT49-F1
#
_entry.id   AF-A0A4Q5GT49-F1
#
_cell.length_a   1.000
_cell.length_b   1.000
_cell.length_c   1.000
_cell.angle_alpha   90.00
_cell.angle_beta   90.00
_cell.angle_gamma   90.00
#
_symmetry.space_group_name_H-M   'P 1'
#
loop_
_entity.id
_entity.type
_entity.pdbx_description
1 polymer ?
#
loop_
_entity_poly.entity_id
_entity_poly.type
_entity_poly.pdbx_seq_one_letter_code
_entity_poly.pdbx_strand_id
1 'polypeptide(L)'
;ITFKNTGSGLEIRSRYGCLQGFAIAGEDKKFHWALGELKDNRIVIWSPKVPNPVAVRYNWENNPDGNLYNKDGLPACLFRTDNW
;
A
#
# COMPACT_ATOMS: atom_id res chain seq x y z
N ILE A 1 4.71 -6.32 -1.10
CA ILE A 1 3.91 -6.17 -2.33
C ILE A 1 4.83 -5.75 -3.45
N THR A 2 4.67 -6.35 -4.64
CA THR A 2 5.46 -6.02 -5.83
C THR A 2 4.52 -5.56 -6.93
N PHE A 3 4.84 -4.44 -7.58
CA PHE A 3 4.09 -3.92 -8.72
C PHE A 3 4.74 -4.42 -10.01
N LYS A 4 3.92 -4.83 -10.98
CA LYS A 4 4.41 -5.27 -12.30
C LYS A 4 4.84 -4.09 -13.17
N ASN A 5 4.06 -3.02 -13.17
CA ASN A 5 4.27 -1.85 -14.00
C ASN A 5 4.80 -0.70 -13.15
N THR A 6 6.11 -0.62 -12.96
CA THR A 6 6.75 0.43 -12.15
C THR A 6 7.37 1.54 -12.98
N GLY A 7 7.34 1.46 -14.31
CA GLY A 7 8.07 2.41 -15.17
C GLY A 7 9.55 2.50 -14.75
N SER A 8 10.05 3.71 -14.55
CA SER A 8 11.42 3.98 -14.07
C SER A 8 11.67 3.64 -12.58
N GLY A 9 10.67 3.10 -11.86
CA GLY A 9 10.74 2.69 -10.46
C GLY A 9 9.66 3.34 -9.60
N LEU A 10 9.50 2.87 -8.36
CA LEU A 10 8.54 3.42 -7.41
C LEU A 10 9.13 4.60 -6.63
N GLU A 11 8.26 5.51 -6.20
CA GLU A 11 8.57 6.58 -5.26
C GLU A 11 7.39 6.86 -4.31
N ILE A 12 7.70 7.38 -3.12
CA ILE A 12 6.71 7.80 -2.13
C ILE A 12 6.66 9.32 -2.14
N ARG A 13 5.52 9.90 -2.53
CA ARG A 13 5.29 11.34 -2.53
C ARG A 13 4.72 11.79 -1.19
N SER A 14 5.58 11.83 -0.18
CA SER A 14 5.23 12.29 1.16
C SER A 14 6.28 13.25 1.69
N ARG A 15 5.84 14.35 2.32
CA ARG A 15 6.76 15.28 3.01
C ARG A 15 7.61 14.59 4.09
N TYR A 16 7.12 13.48 4.63
CA TYR A 16 7.76 12.73 5.72
C TYR A 16 8.26 11.35 5.28
N GLY A 17 8.17 11.00 3.99
CA GLY A 17 8.59 9.69 3.47
C GLY A 17 7.72 8.49 3.89
N CYS A 18 6.69 8.70 4.72
CA CYS A 18 5.79 7.62 5.17
C CYS A 18 4.86 7.18 4.03
N LEU A 19 4.76 5.87 3.79
CA LEU A 19 3.78 5.30 2.87
C LEU A 19 2.37 5.34 3.49
N GLN A 20 1.39 5.76 2.71
CA GLN A 20 -0.01 5.89 3.14
C GLN A 20 -0.96 5.17 2.16
N GLY A 21 -2.21 5.01 2.57
CA GLY A 21 -3.27 4.44 1.74
C GLY A 21 -3.39 2.92 1.79
N PHE A 22 -2.54 2.22 2.56
CA PHE A 22 -2.60 0.76 2.71
C PHE A 22 -3.37 0.33 3.95
N ALA A 23 -4.31 -0.58 3.77
CA ALA A 23 -4.95 -1.31 4.85
C ALA A 23 -4.73 -2.81 4.68
N ILE A 24 -4.50 -3.52 5.78
CA ILE A 24 -4.30 -4.97 5.80
C ILE A 24 -5.29 -5.64 6.74
N ALA A 25 -5.65 -6.88 6.44
CA ALA A 25 -6.51 -7.70 7.27
C ALA A 25 -5.91 -9.08 7.50
N GLY A 26 -6.17 -9.66 8.67
CA GLY A 26 -5.88 -11.06 8.98
C GLY A 26 -7.05 -11.95 8.61
N GLU A 27 -7.05 -13.19 9.11
CA GLU A 27 -8.13 -14.16 8.89
C GLU A 27 -9.49 -13.69 9.42
N ASP A 28 -9.49 -12.76 10.38
CA ASP A 28 -10.69 -12.14 10.94
C ASP A 28 -11.40 -11.17 9.99
N LYS A 29 -10.80 -10.89 8.82
CA LYS A 29 -11.32 -10.01 7.76
C LYS A 29 -11.49 -8.55 8.18
N LYS A 30 -10.89 -8.16 9.31
CA LYS A 30 -10.94 -6.78 9.80
C LYS A 30 -9.74 -6.01 9.27
N PHE A 31 -10.03 -4.94 8.53
CA PHE A 31 -8.99 -4.09 7.96
C PHE A 31 -8.48 -3.09 8.99
N HIS A 32 -7.16 -3.01 9.09
CA HIS A 32 -6.43 -2.05 9.89
C HIS A 32 -5.45 -1.28 9.01
N TRP A 33 -5.27 -0.01 9.31
CA TRP A 33 -4.25 0.80 8.68
C TRP A 33 -2.86 0.19 8.87
N ALA A 34 -2.11 0.15 7.77
CA ALA A 34 -0.75 -0.33 7.74
C ALA A 34 0.22 0.85 7.62
N LEU A 35 1.35 0.71 8.29
CA LEU A 35 2.54 1.49 7.99
C LEU A 35 3.27 0.81 6.83
N GLY A 36 4.07 1.57 6.09
CA GLY A 36 4.90 0.98 5.07
C GLY A 36 6.06 1.84 4.63
N GLU A 37 6.95 1.19 3.90
CA GLU A 37 8.14 1.77 3.31
C GLU A 37 8.41 1.17 1.92
N LEU A 38 9.19 1.89 1.12
CA LEU A 38 9.73 1.41 -0.14
C LEU A 38 11.15 0.90 0.10
N LYS A 39 11.35 -0.40 -0.06
CA LYS A 39 12.65 -1.07 0.08
C LYS A 39 12.96 -1.89 -1.16
N ASP A 40 14.07 -1.63 -1.82
CA ASP A 40 14.52 -2.36 -3.03
C ASP A 40 13.44 -2.49 -4.11
N ASN A 41 12.74 -1.38 -4.41
CA ASN A 41 11.61 -1.32 -5.34
C ASN A 41 10.41 -2.21 -4.95
N ARG A 42 10.32 -2.63 -3.69
CA ARG A 42 9.20 -3.36 -3.12
C ARG A 42 8.55 -2.57 -2.00
N ILE A 43 7.24 -2.69 -1.90
CA ILE A 43 6.48 -2.10 -0.82
C ILE A 43 6.41 -3.10 0.34
N VAL A 44 6.98 -2.72 1.48
CA VAL A 44 6.89 -3.47 2.74
C VAL A 44 5.84 -2.77 3.59
N ILE A 45 4.82 -3.50 4.03
CA ILE A 45 3.75 -2.97 4.87
C ILE A 45 3.48 -3.89 6.06
N TRP A 46 3.12 -3.30 7.18
CA TRP A 46 2.83 -4.02 8.43
C TRP A 46 1.86 -3.24 9.32
N SER A 47 1.24 -3.94 10.27
CA SER A 47 0.43 -3.34 11.32
C SER A 47 0.56 -4.16 12.60
N PRO A 48 0.81 -3.55 13.77
CA PRO A 48 0.83 -4.27 15.06
C PRO A 48 -0.50 -4.97 15.39
N LYS A 49 -1.60 -4.52 14.76
CA LYS A 49 -2.94 -5.10 14.92
C LYS A 49 -3.17 -6.33 14.05
N VAL A 50 -2.31 -6.59 13.07
CA VAL A 50 -2.44 -7.69 12.10
C VAL A 50 -1.11 -8.42 11.97
N PRO A 51 -0.80 -9.36 12.88
CA PRO A 51 0.47 -10.09 12.86
C PRO A 51 0.64 -10.99 11.63
N ASN A 52 -0.47 -11.55 11.13
CA ASN A 52 -0.49 -12.46 9.98
C ASN A 52 -1.45 -11.90 8.90
N PRO A 53 -1.00 -10.97 8.05
CA PRO A 53 -1.85 -10.37 7.02
C PRO A 53 -2.12 -11.36 5.88
N VAL A 54 -3.40 -11.50 5.53
CA VAL A 54 -3.86 -12.35 4.40
C VAL A 54 -4.49 -11.53 3.27
N ALA A 55 -4.81 -10.27 3.52
CA ALA A 55 -5.36 -9.36 2.52
C ALA A 55 -4.80 -7.94 2.63
N VAL A 56 -4.77 -7.27 1.49
CA VAL A 56 -4.33 -5.89 1.34
C VAL A 56 -5.33 -5.11 0.50
N ARG A 57 -5.56 -3.86 0.90
CA ARG A 57 -6.24 -2.84 0.10
C ARG A 57 -5.34 -1.61 0.00
N TYR A 58 -5.33 -0.99 -1.17
CA TYR A 58 -4.67 0.30 -1.41
C TYR A 58 -5.68 1.29 -1.98
N ASN A 59 -5.73 2.50 -1.40
CA ASN A 59 -6.65 3.57 -1.80
C ASN A 59 -8.12 3.14 -1.84
N TRP A 60 -8.53 2.27 -0.92
CA TRP A 60 -9.89 1.75 -0.84
C TRP A 60 -10.75 2.54 0.16
N GLU A 61 -10.81 3.86 -0.03
CA GLU A 61 -11.62 4.79 0.77
C GLU A 61 -12.30 5.82 -0.13
N ASN A 62 -13.27 6.58 0.41
CA ASN A 62 -13.99 7.61 -0.34
C ASN A 62 -13.10 8.78 -0.79
N ASN A 63 -12.05 9.11 -0.03
CA ASN A 63 -11.07 10.13 -0.37
C ASN A 63 -9.66 9.67 0.05
N PRO A 64 -9.03 8.78 -0.73
CA PRO A 64 -7.80 8.14 -0.32
C PRO A 64 -6.58 9.05 -0.49
N ASP A 65 -5.82 9.27 0.58
CA ASP A 65 -4.55 10.01 0.57
C ASP A 65 -3.37 9.13 0.14
N GLY A 66 -3.55 8.38 -0.94
CA GLY A 66 -2.51 7.51 -1.48
C GLY A 66 -1.34 8.29 -2.04
N ASN A 67 -0.13 7.91 -1.62
CA ASN A 67 1.09 8.62 -1.95
C ASN A 67 2.12 7.78 -2.70
N LEU A 68 1.70 6.63 -3.25
CA LEU A 68 2.56 5.77 -4.07
C LEU A 68 2.47 6.17 -5.54
N TYR A 69 3.62 6.48 -6.13
CA TYR A 69 3.77 6.88 -7.52
C TYR A 69 4.89 6.06 -8.17
N ASN A 70 4.91 6.04 -9.50
CA ASN A 70 6.15 5.76 -10.22
C ASN A 70 6.97 7.04 -10.41
N LYS A 71 8.26 6.88 -10.71
CA LYS A 71 9.17 7.99 -11.00
C LYS A 71 8.86 8.76 -12.29
N ASP A 72 7.95 8.22 -13.12
CA ASP A 72 7.43 8.90 -14.31
C ASP A 72 6.25 9.83 -13.97
N GLY A 73 5.86 9.87 -12.69
CA GLY A 73 4.87 10.80 -12.14
C GLY A 73 3.42 10.32 -12.15
N LEU A 74 3.19 9.05 -12.45
CA LEU A 74 1.86 8.43 -12.43
C LEU A 74 1.54 7.84 -11.05
N PRO A 75 0.34 8.07 -10.51
CA PRO A 75 -0.09 7.46 -9.27
C PRO A 75 -0.34 5.96 -9.46
N ALA A 76 -0.08 5.17 -8.40
CA ALA A 76 -0.52 3.78 -8.37
C ALA A 76 -2.06 3.72 -8.34
N CYS A 77 -2.64 2.82 -9.13
CA CYS A 77 -4.08 2.56 -9.09
C CYS A 77 -4.51 1.93 -7.76
N LEU A 78 -5.74 2.22 -7.33
CA LEU A 78 -6.37 1.50 -6.23
C LEU A 78 -6.46 0.00 -6.55
N PHE A 79 -6.34 -0.84 -5.53
CA PHE A 79 -6.50 -2.28 -5.68
C PHE A 79 -6.90 -2.94 -4.36
N ARG A 80 -7.36 -4.19 -4.46
CA ARG A 80 -7.61 -5.08 -3.34
C ARG A 80 -7.17 -6.50 -3.69
N THR A 81 -6.82 -7.30 -2.69
CA THR A 81 -6.43 -8.71 -2.87
C THR A 81 -7.43 -9.69 -2.27
N ASP A 82 -8.44 -9.19 -1.56
CA ASP A 82 -9.49 -10.01 -0.95
C ASP A 82 -10.71 -10.19 -1.86
N ASN A 83 -11.38 -11.33 -1.71
CA ASN A 83 -12.53 -11.76 -2.53
C ASN A 83 -13.85 -11.88 -1.73
N TRP A 84 -13.94 -11.22 -0.58
CA TRP A 84 -15.11 -11.28 0.31
C TRP A 84 -15.75 -9.91 0.56
#